data_AF-A0A9W8HML6-F1
#
_entry.id   AF-A0A9W8HML6-F1
#
_cell.length_a   1.000
_cell.length_b   1.000
_cell.length_c   1.000
_cell.angle_alpha   90.00
_cell.angle_beta   90.00
_cell.angle_gamma   90.00
#
_symmetry.space_group_name_H-M   'P 1'
#
loop_
_entity.id
_entity.type
_entity.pdbx_description
1 polymer ?
#
loop_
_entity_poly.entity_id
_entity_poly.type
_entity_poly.pdbx_seq_one_letter_code
_entity_poly.pdbx_strand_id
1 'polypeptide(L)'
;MNPDAASDTYCEEFERTSGIKGECVSNSEALEPINKAIRKFGVIKRSEIVATLAWMLKESEGWKYNINHFPGNAGQGTRTIMMWEFVNKYAQQV
;
A
#
# COMPACT_ATOMS: atom_id res chain seq x y z
N MET A 1 2.92 8.37 -7.54
CA MET A 1 4.01 7.36 -7.39
C MET A 1 4.98 7.88 -6.36
N ASN A 2 5.59 7.00 -5.56
CA ASN A 2 6.64 7.39 -4.64
C ASN A 2 7.97 7.49 -5.44
N PRO A 3 8.57 8.68 -5.61
CA PRO A 3 9.81 8.81 -6.37
C PRO A 3 10.97 8.03 -5.74
N ASP A 4 11.00 7.90 -4.41
CA ASP A 4 12.06 7.18 -3.70
C ASP A 4 12.01 5.68 -4.03
N ALA A 5 10.81 5.12 -4.21
CA ALA A 5 10.58 3.72 -4.61
C ALA A 5 10.91 3.42 -6.08
N ALA A 6 11.49 4.38 -6.80
CA ALA A 6 12.12 4.16 -8.11
C ALA A 6 13.63 3.87 -8.00
N SER A 7 14.24 4.10 -6.83
CA SER A 7 15.64 3.73 -6.59
C SER A 7 15.77 2.23 -6.38
N ASP A 8 16.83 1.63 -6.94
CA ASP A 8 17.18 0.22 -6.71
C ASP A 8 17.56 -0.03 -5.23
N THR A 9 18.02 0.99 -4.52
CA THR A 9 18.41 0.90 -3.09
C THR A 9 17.24 1.10 -2.13
N TYR A 10 16.05 1.43 -2.63
CA TYR A 10 14.91 1.86 -1.82
C TYR A 10 14.57 0.88 -0.69
N CYS A 11 14.40 -0.40 -1.04
CA CYS A 11 14.07 -1.42 -0.05
C CYS A 11 15.27 -1.82 0.79
N GLU A 12 16.47 -1.90 0.22
CA GLU A 12 17.69 -2.21 0.98
C GLU A 12 17.93 -1.21 2.11
N GLU A 13 17.75 0.08 1.84
CA GLU A 13 17.90 1.15 2.83
C GLU A 13 16.83 1.09 3.91
N PHE A 14 15.58 0.82 3.53
CA PHE A 14 14.48 0.63 4.47
C PHE A 14 14.71 -0.58 5.39
N GLU A 15 15.04 -1.74 4.84
CA GLU A 15 15.24 -2.96 5.63
C GLU A 15 16.43 -2.81 6.59
N ARG A 16 17.51 -2.13 6.14
CA ARG A 16 18.68 -1.84 6.96
C ARG A 16 18.35 -0.93 8.15
N THR A 17 17.47 0.07 7.96
CA THR A 17 17.17 1.08 8.99
C THR A 17 16.06 0.63 9.93
N SER A 18 15.03 -0.06 9.42
CA SER A 18 13.89 -0.52 10.21
C SER A 18 14.11 -1.89 10.86
N GLY A 19 14.95 -2.74 10.27
CA GLY A 19 15.08 -4.15 10.63
C GLY A 19 13.95 -5.06 10.13
N ILE A 20 12.94 -4.51 9.45
CA ILE A 20 11.79 -5.25 8.89
C ILE A 20 12.18 -5.75 7.51
N LYS A 21 12.07 -7.05 7.28
CA LYS A 21 12.55 -7.71 6.05
C LYS A 21 11.40 -8.33 5.26
N GLY A 22 11.48 -8.24 3.94
CA GLY A 22 10.57 -8.93 3.00
C GLY A 22 9.20 -8.26 2.83
N GLU A 23 8.98 -7.06 3.36
CA GLU A 23 7.72 -6.32 3.19
C GLU A 23 7.78 -5.26 2.09
N CYS A 24 8.93 -4.59 1.99
CA CYS A 24 9.13 -3.51 1.05
C CYS A 24 9.12 -4.00 -0.39
N VAL A 25 8.53 -3.20 -1.28
CA VAL A 25 8.62 -3.40 -2.73
C VAL A 25 8.85 -2.08 -3.46
N SER A 26 9.47 -2.16 -4.62
CA SER A 26 9.65 -1.03 -5.55
C SER A 26 8.37 -0.71 -6.34
N ASN A 27 8.37 0.43 -7.04
CA ASN A 27 7.27 0.79 -7.94
C ASN A 27 7.05 -0.23 -9.06
N SER A 28 8.12 -0.83 -9.59
CA SER A 28 8.05 -1.80 -10.69
C SER A 28 7.41 -3.11 -10.23
N GLU A 29 7.77 -3.58 -9.03
CA GLU A 29 7.19 -4.77 -8.42
C GLU A 29 5.72 -4.58 -8.02
N ALA A 30 5.34 -3.37 -7.60
CA ALA A 30 3.96 -3.04 -7.25
C ALA A 30 3.04 -2.95 -8.49
N LEU A 31 3.57 -2.63 -9.66
CA LEU A 31 2.77 -2.28 -10.85
C LEU A 31 1.88 -3.42 -11.35
N GLU A 32 2.45 -4.60 -11.58
CA GLU A 32 1.73 -5.74 -12.15
C GLU A 32 0.57 -6.23 -11.27
N PRO A 33 0.76 -6.48 -9.96
CA PRO A 33 -0.35 -6.91 -9.10
C PRO A 33 -1.45 -5.85 -8.98
N ILE A 34 -1.09 -4.56 -8.96
CA ILE A 34 -2.08 -3.47 -8.94
C ILE A 34 -2.89 -3.45 -10.23
N ASN A 35 -2.23 -3.50 -11.38
CA ASN A 35 -2.90 -3.54 -12.69
C ASN A 35 -3.83 -4.75 -12.80
N LYS A 36 -3.40 -5.92 -12.30
CA LYS A 36 -4.23 -7.13 -12.23
C LYS A 36 -5.45 -6.90 -11.34
N ALA A 37 -5.31 -6.25 -10.19
CA ALA A 37 -6.41 -5.95 -9.28
C ALA A 37 -7.41 -4.95 -9.89
N ILE A 38 -6.91 -3.85 -10.48
CA ILE A 38 -7.72 -2.85 -11.19
C ILE A 38 -8.59 -3.52 -12.27
N ARG A 39 -7.99 -4.38 -13.10
CA ARG A 39 -8.71 -5.15 -14.12
C ARG A 39 -9.72 -6.12 -13.51
N LYS A 40 -9.34 -6.85 -12.47
CA LYS A 40 -10.20 -7.85 -11.81
C LYS A 40 -11.46 -7.24 -11.21
N PHE A 41 -11.33 -6.06 -10.57
CA PHE A 41 -12.42 -5.41 -9.85
C PHE A 41 -13.14 -4.33 -10.67
N GLY A 42 -12.77 -4.14 -11.94
CA GLY A 42 -13.43 -3.19 -12.83
C GLY A 42 -13.25 -1.72 -12.41
N VAL A 43 -12.13 -1.37 -11.78
CA VAL A 43 -11.81 0.01 -11.42
C VAL A 43 -11.37 0.75 -12.68
N ILE A 44 -12.30 1.36 -13.39
CA ILE A 44 -12.06 1.89 -14.75
C ILE A 44 -11.89 3.40 -14.81
N LYS A 45 -12.41 4.15 -13.83
CA LYS A 45 -12.28 5.61 -13.85
C LYS A 45 -10.88 6.00 -13.42
N ARG A 46 -10.26 6.91 -14.18
CA ARG A 46 -8.92 7.46 -13.84
C ARG A 46 -8.88 8.01 -12.41
N SER A 47 -9.93 8.70 -11.97
CA SER A 47 -10.03 9.25 -10.62
C SER A 47 -10.03 8.15 -9.54
N GLU A 48 -10.77 7.06 -9.74
CA GLU A 48 -10.84 5.93 -8.82
C GLU A 48 -9.48 5.21 -8.73
N ILE A 49 -8.81 5.01 -9.87
CA ILE A 49 -7.46 4.43 -9.92
C ILE A 49 -6.47 5.31 -9.15
N VAL A 50 -6.45 6.62 -9.42
CA VAL A 50 -5.54 7.56 -8.77
C VAL A 50 -5.80 7.64 -7.27
N ALA A 51 -7.06 7.71 -6.85
CA ALA A 51 -7.44 7.71 -5.44
C ALA A 51 -6.99 6.42 -4.74
N THR A 52 -7.23 5.26 -5.37
CA THR A 52 -6.82 3.96 -4.83
C THR A 52 -5.30 3.86 -4.69
N LEU A 53 -4.55 4.26 -5.72
CA LEU A 53 -3.09 4.28 -5.70
C LEU A 53 -2.52 5.23 -4.63
N ALA A 54 -3.06 6.45 -4.54
CA ALA A 54 -2.66 7.42 -3.53
C ALA A 54 -2.91 6.88 -2.11
N TRP A 55 -4.03 6.19 -1.93
CA TRP A 55 -4.37 5.58 -0.66
C TRP A 55 -3.43 4.43 -0.30
N MET A 56 -3.20 3.48 -1.21
CA MET A 56 -2.25 2.38 -1.00
C MET A 56 -0.85 2.89 -0.66
N LEU A 57 -0.37 3.93 -1.36
CA LEU A 57 0.90 4.58 -1.07
C LEU A 57 0.93 5.20 0.32
N LYS A 58 -0.17 5.84 0.75
CA LYS A 58 -0.23 6.47 2.06
C LYS A 58 -0.16 5.44 3.19
N GLU A 59 -0.93 4.38 3.07
CA GLU A 59 -1.09 3.36 4.13
C GLU A 59 0.15 2.46 4.24
N SER A 60 0.78 2.12 3.12
CA SER A 60 2.01 1.30 3.11
C SER A 60 3.31 2.08 3.34
N GLU A 61 3.22 3.37 3.65
CA GLU A 61 4.35 4.31 3.69
C GLU A 61 5.22 4.22 2.42
N GLY A 62 4.57 4.35 1.27
CA GLY A 62 5.24 4.31 -0.03
C GLY A 62 5.78 2.94 -0.38
N TRP A 63 5.05 1.87 -0.04
CA TRP A 63 5.37 0.45 -0.29
C TRP A 63 6.33 -0.22 0.70
N LYS A 64 6.72 0.44 1.79
CA LYS A 64 7.63 -0.14 2.81
C LYS A 64 6.99 -1.28 3.59
N TYR A 65 5.70 -1.16 3.88
CA TYR A 65 4.97 -2.09 4.76
C TYR A 65 3.88 -2.84 4.00
N ASN A 66 3.68 -4.11 4.33
CA ASN A 66 2.57 -4.92 3.81
C ASN A 66 1.60 -5.41 4.91
N ILE A 67 1.97 -5.20 6.16
CA ILE A 67 1.16 -5.39 7.36
C ILE A 67 1.25 -4.16 8.26
N ASN A 68 0.29 -4.01 9.17
CA ASN A 68 0.33 -2.94 10.17
C ASN A 68 1.43 -3.17 11.21
N HIS A 69 2.25 -2.16 11.47
CA HIS A 69 3.27 -2.15 12.54
C HIS A 69 3.03 -1.06 13.60
N PHE A 70 2.37 0.07 13.28
CA PHE A 70 2.33 1.25 14.17
C PHE A 70 1.11 2.17 13.94
N PRO A 71 0.24 2.42 14.94
CA PRO A 71 -0.25 1.51 15.96
C PRO A 71 -1.28 0.53 15.36
N GLY A 72 -1.25 -0.73 15.78
CA GLY A 72 -2.31 -1.67 15.40
C GLY A 72 -1.97 -3.12 15.63
N ASN A 73 -2.88 -3.99 15.22
CA ASN A 73 -2.69 -5.43 15.35
C ASN A 73 -1.85 -5.95 14.18
N ALA A 74 -0.68 -6.52 14.51
CA ALA A 74 0.18 -7.17 13.53
C ALA A 74 -0.62 -8.20 12.71
N GLY A 75 -0.41 -8.21 11.40
CA GLY A 75 -1.10 -9.13 10.49
C GLY A 75 -2.49 -8.69 10.02
N GLN A 76 -2.96 -7.48 10.34
CA GLN A 76 -4.11 -6.88 9.64
C GLN A 76 -3.70 -6.57 8.19
N GLY A 77 -3.93 -7.58 7.34
CA GLY A 77 -3.26 -7.77 6.07
C GLY A 77 -3.82 -6.95 4.91
N THR A 78 -2.88 -6.62 4.02
CA THR A 78 -2.91 -5.84 2.77
C THR A 78 -2.29 -4.46 2.91
N ARG A 79 -1.57 -4.03 1.87
CA ARG A 79 -0.88 -2.72 1.77
C ARG A 79 -1.79 -1.49 1.95
N THR A 80 -3.09 -1.70 2.10
CA THR A 80 -4.07 -0.66 2.40
C THR A 80 -4.22 -0.43 3.92
N ILE A 81 -3.68 -1.29 4.80
CA ILE A 81 -3.48 -1.14 6.27
C ILE A 81 -4.69 -0.52 7.04
N MET A 82 -5.90 -0.57 6.48
CA MET A 82 -7.05 0.10 7.06
C MET A 82 -7.51 -0.64 8.30
N MET A 83 -7.79 0.12 9.36
CA MET A 83 -8.52 -0.42 10.50
C MET A 83 -10.00 -0.54 10.13
N TRP A 84 -10.54 -1.76 10.24
CA TRP A 84 -11.96 -2.05 9.97
C TRP A 84 -12.91 -1.06 10.64
N GLU A 85 -12.62 -0.63 11.87
CA GLU A 85 -13.47 0.32 12.60
C GLU A 85 -13.69 1.63 11.81
N PHE A 86 -12.65 2.19 11.18
CA PHE A 86 -12.77 3.43 10.42
C PHE A 86 -13.46 3.19 9.07
N VAL A 87 -13.16 2.07 8.42
CA VAL A 87 -13.81 1.70 7.15
C VAL A 87 -15.31 1.51 7.35
N ASN A 88 -15.70 0.81 8.43
CA ASN A 88 -17.11 0.58 8.75
C ASN A 88 -17.83 1.89 9.05
N LYS A 89 -17.22 2.81 9.82
CA LYS A 89 -17.81 4.13 10.08
C LYS A 89 -18.01 4.93 8.78
N TYR A 90 -17.03 4.95 7.89
CA TYR A 90 -17.17 5.60 6.58
C TYR A 90 -18.28 4.97 5.73
N ALA A 91 -18.32 3.63 5.65
CA ALA A 91 -19.32 2.91 4.87
C ALA A 91 -20.76 3.08 5.38
N GLN A 92 -20.93 3.45 6.66
CA GLN A 92 -22.24 3.76 7.24
C GLN A 92 -22.68 5.22 7.02
N GLN A 93 -21.80 6.08 6.51
CA GLN A 93 -22.11 7.50 6.25
C GLN A 93 -22.59 7.76 4.81
N VAL A 94 -22.65 6.73 3.97
CA VAL A 94 -23.14 6.77 2.57
C VAL A 94 -24.55 6.22 2.45
#